data_AF-A0A9D8D0K6-F1
#
_entry.id   AF-A0A9D8D0K6-F1
#
_cell.length_a   1.000
_cell.length_b   1.000
_cell.length_c   1.000
_cell.angle_alpha   90.00
_cell.angle_beta   90.00
_cell.angle_gamma   90.00
#
_symmetry.space_group_name_H-M   'P 1'
#
loop_
_entity.id
_entity.type
_entity.pdbx_description
1 polymer ?
#
loop_
_entity_poly.entity_id
_entity_poly.type
_entity_poly.pdbx_seq_one_letter_code
_entity_poly.pdbx_strand_id
1 'polypeptide(L)'
;MRIRAVLAAIVWGLLMATAGQAQDCAPAGRPINPDYQRDSADDWREEAQRIKSHELLASRRHDRLQLVLDGGKTLELVDCPFGEGARWYLYERYDRPGGFHVVRTVTPDDFSYTLVILKSGRQFTVHSSPVWPPDRSRFVTVACSIEPARGTLSIQAPAGGSLATEAEFPLPCERESCSARWDHESWISVTCAPREASAKKGTEFVLMRGKDGAWNKFGR
;
A
#
# COMPACT_ATOMS: atom_id res chain seq x y z
N MET A 1 -18.37 17.18 -57.52
CA MET A 1 -18.09 16.14 -56.50
C MET A 1 -16.64 16.24 -56.05
N ARG A 2 -16.38 16.76 -54.84
CA ARG A 2 -15.08 16.71 -54.18
C ARG A 2 -15.33 16.39 -52.71
N ILE A 3 -15.00 15.16 -52.34
CA ILE A 3 -15.04 14.63 -50.97
C ILE A 3 -13.84 15.24 -50.23
N ARG A 4 -14.10 15.94 -49.12
CA ARG A 4 -13.05 16.30 -48.15
C ARG A 4 -13.34 15.53 -46.87
N ALA A 5 -12.53 14.50 -46.65
CA ALA A 5 -12.50 13.71 -45.43
C ALA A 5 -11.74 14.46 -44.33
N VAL A 6 -12.26 14.30 -43.12
CA VAL A 6 -11.77 14.81 -41.84
C VAL A 6 -10.56 14.00 -41.39
N LEU A 7 -9.57 14.65 -40.76
CA LEU A 7 -8.62 14.01 -39.84
C LEU A 7 -8.17 15.05 -38.81
N ALA A 8 -8.86 15.09 -37.67
CA ALA A 8 -8.42 15.76 -36.47
C ALA A 8 -7.72 14.72 -35.59
N ALA A 9 -6.39 14.78 -35.53
CA ALA A 9 -5.60 13.95 -34.62
C ALA A 9 -5.67 14.58 -33.22
N ILE A 10 -6.39 13.93 -32.32
CA ILE A 10 -6.37 14.23 -30.89
C ILE A 10 -5.11 13.57 -30.32
N VAL A 11 -4.10 14.37 -29.99
CA VAL A 11 -2.91 13.93 -29.25
C VAL A 11 -3.30 13.86 -27.78
N TRP A 12 -3.57 12.65 -27.27
CA TRP A 12 -3.63 12.39 -25.83
C TRP A 12 -2.22 12.35 -25.28
N GLY A 13 -1.85 13.37 -24.51
CA GLY A 13 -0.69 13.34 -23.64
C GLY A 13 -0.92 12.34 -22.51
N LEU A 14 -0.37 11.14 -22.66
CA LEU A 14 -0.19 10.20 -21.56
C LEU A 14 0.88 10.77 -20.61
N LEU A 15 0.42 11.37 -19.51
CA LEU A 15 1.23 11.54 -18.31
C LEU A 15 1.50 10.14 -17.74
N MET A 16 2.60 9.54 -18.19
CA MET A 16 3.22 8.41 -17.51
C MET A 16 3.64 8.88 -16.12
N ALA A 17 2.89 8.48 -15.09
CA ALA A 17 3.34 8.58 -13.71
C ALA A 17 4.64 7.77 -13.59
N THR A 18 5.76 8.48 -13.44
CA THR A 18 7.06 7.87 -13.21
C THR A 18 7.01 7.06 -11.92
N ALA A 19 7.51 5.82 -12.01
CA ALA A 19 7.77 4.92 -10.90
C ALA A 19 8.41 5.67 -9.73
N GLY A 20 8.03 5.28 -8.50
CA GLY A 20 8.44 5.90 -7.24
C GLY A 20 9.88 6.38 -7.28
N GLN A 21 10.04 7.70 -7.18
CA GLN A 21 11.36 8.32 -7.06
C GLN A 21 12.09 7.65 -5.90
N ALA A 22 13.25 7.06 -6.19
CA ALA A 22 14.27 6.84 -5.19
C ALA A 22 14.61 8.22 -4.61
N GLN A 23 13.95 8.58 -3.51
CA GLN A 23 14.22 9.81 -2.81
C GLN A 23 15.64 9.67 -2.26
N ASP A 24 16.54 10.48 -2.81
CA ASP A 24 17.99 10.34 -2.70
C ASP A 24 18.40 10.21 -1.23
N CYS A 25 18.72 8.97 -0.83
CA CYS A 25 19.17 8.68 0.51
C CYS A 25 20.67 8.97 0.62
N ALA A 26 21.01 10.26 0.53
CA ALA A 26 22.37 10.73 0.70
C ALA A 26 22.51 11.41 2.07
N PRO A 27 23.66 11.24 2.76
CA PRO A 27 23.95 11.97 3.99
C PRO A 27 23.75 13.46 3.78
N ALA A 28 24.28 14.05 2.70
CA ALA A 28 24.09 15.47 2.33
C ALA A 28 24.22 16.47 3.50
N GLY A 29 25.05 16.15 4.51
CA GLY A 29 25.20 16.93 5.75
C GLY A 29 24.13 16.72 6.82
N ARG A 30 23.11 15.90 6.55
CA ARG A 30 22.06 15.48 7.50
C ARG A 30 22.61 14.43 8.47
N PRO A 31 22.36 14.57 9.77
CA PRO A 31 22.71 13.54 10.74
C PRO A 31 21.82 12.31 10.53
N ILE A 32 22.25 11.18 11.11
CA ILE A 32 21.38 10.01 11.26
C ILE A 32 20.24 10.41 12.20
N ASN A 33 19.01 10.08 11.81
CA ASN A 33 17.83 10.27 12.64
C ASN A 33 17.92 9.37 13.89
N PRO A 34 17.77 9.91 15.11
CA PRO A 34 17.87 9.13 16.34
C PRO A 34 16.77 8.06 16.46
N ASP A 35 15.57 8.33 15.94
CA ASP A 35 14.44 7.39 15.95
C ASP A 35 14.73 6.19 15.04
N TYR A 36 15.35 6.42 13.88
CA TYR A 36 15.83 5.33 13.02
C TYR A 36 16.73 4.36 13.79
N GLN A 37 17.75 4.88 14.50
CA GLN A 37 18.70 4.01 15.22
C GLN A 37 18.04 3.23 16.35
N ARG A 38 17.12 3.88 17.07
CA ARG A 38 16.42 3.27 18.20
C ARG A 38 15.45 2.19 17.74
N ASP A 39 14.64 2.49 16.73
CA ASP A 39 13.45 1.68 16.41
C ASP A 39 13.77 0.56 15.40
N SER A 40 14.69 0.80 14.45
CA SER A 40 15.04 -0.20 13.43
C SER A 40 15.63 -1.49 14.01
N ALA A 41 16.37 -1.42 15.13
CA ALA A 41 17.04 -2.58 15.70
C ALA A 41 16.06 -3.64 16.23
N ASP A 42 14.97 -3.21 16.86
CA ASP A 42 13.92 -4.11 17.35
C ASP A 42 13.04 -4.60 16.19
N ASP A 43 12.70 -3.72 15.25
CA ASP A 43 11.95 -4.06 14.05
C ASP A 43 12.66 -5.13 13.19
N TRP A 44 13.97 -5.01 12.99
CA TRP A 44 14.78 -5.99 12.26
C TRP A 44 14.83 -7.35 12.98
N ARG A 45 14.74 -7.37 14.31
CA ARG A 45 14.70 -8.63 15.08
C ARG A 45 13.41 -9.38 14.83
N GLU A 46 12.29 -8.66 14.77
CA GLU A 46 10.99 -9.26 14.43
C GLU A 46 10.94 -9.71 12.96
N GLU A 47 11.42 -8.86 12.05
CA GLU A 47 11.51 -9.18 10.62
C GLU A 47 12.36 -10.42 10.37
N ALA A 48 13.47 -10.60 11.09
CA ALA A 48 14.31 -11.79 10.96
C ALA A 48 13.51 -13.09 11.19
N GLN A 49 12.50 -13.09 12.07
CA GLN A 49 11.63 -14.26 12.25
C GLN A 49 10.68 -14.46 11.06
N ARG A 50 10.17 -13.38 10.47
CA ARG A 50 9.34 -13.43 9.25
C ARG A 50 10.15 -13.89 8.02
N ILE A 51 11.41 -13.47 7.92
CA ILE A 51 12.32 -13.88 6.85
C ILE A 51 12.69 -15.35 6.98
N LYS A 52 12.91 -15.89 8.18
CA LYS A 52 13.20 -17.33 8.35
C LYS A 52 12.12 -18.24 7.75
N SER A 53 10.85 -17.85 7.81
CA SER A 53 9.76 -18.62 7.18
C SER A 53 9.66 -18.42 5.66
N HIS A 54 10.44 -17.51 5.09
CA HIS A 54 10.43 -17.11 3.68
C HIS A 54 11.85 -16.89 3.12
N GLU A 55 12.84 -17.67 3.58
CA GLU A 55 14.26 -17.44 3.28
C GLU A 55 14.62 -17.54 1.79
N LEU A 56 13.80 -18.25 1.01
CA LEU A 56 13.92 -18.36 -0.45
C LEU A 56 13.36 -17.14 -1.19
N LEU A 57 12.60 -16.28 -0.51
CA LEU A 57 11.84 -15.16 -1.10
C LEU A 57 12.37 -13.79 -0.67
N ALA A 58 12.92 -13.71 0.55
CA ALA A 58 13.45 -12.47 1.08
C ALA A 58 14.71 -12.73 1.91
N SER A 59 15.63 -11.78 1.90
CA SER A 59 16.78 -11.78 2.80
C SER A 59 17.15 -10.35 3.18
N ARG A 60 17.71 -10.16 4.38
CA ARG A 60 18.22 -8.87 4.83
C ARG A 60 19.72 -8.94 5.06
N ARG A 61 20.42 -7.89 4.63
CA ARG A 61 21.81 -7.61 4.99
C ARG A 61 21.94 -6.16 5.41
N HIS A 62 22.01 -5.91 6.71
CA HIS A 62 22.04 -4.56 7.28
C HIS A 62 20.86 -3.71 6.80
N ASP A 63 21.14 -2.59 6.14
CA ASP A 63 20.22 -1.61 5.58
C ASP A 63 19.59 -2.04 4.25
N ARG A 64 19.83 -3.28 3.78
CA ARG A 64 19.36 -3.77 2.48
C ARG A 64 18.41 -4.94 2.67
N LEU A 65 17.18 -4.77 2.18
CA LEU A 65 16.21 -5.84 2.02
C LEU A 65 16.20 -6.30 0.57
N GLN A 66 16.61 -7.54 0.34
CA GLN A 66 16.56 -8.18 -0.96
C GLN A 66 15.31 -9.06 -1.07
N LEU A 67 14.57 -8.88 -2.17
CA LEU A 67 13.38 -9.65 -2.51
C LEU A 67 13.61 -10.42 -3.81
N VAL A 68 13.20 -11.68 -3.84
CA VAL A 68 13.24 -12.52 -5.05
C VAL A 68 11.97 -12.29 -5.87
N LEU A 69 12.14 -11.97 -7.14
CA LEU A 69 11.09 -11.76 -8.13
C LEU A 69 10.95 -12.97 -9.06
N ASP A 70 9.95 -12.94 -9.93
CA ASP A 70 9.75 -14.00 -10.93
C ASP A 70 10.96 -14.11 -11.86
N GLY A 71 11.28 -15.35 -12.25
CA GLY A 71 12.42 -15.66 -13.12
C GLY A 71 13.78 -15.53 -12.44
N GLY A 72 13.84 -15.54 -11.11
CA GLY A 72 15.08 -15.50 -10.33
C GLY A 72 15.74 -14.12 -10.28
N LYS A 73 15.04 -13.07 -10.74
CA LYS A 73 15.48 -11.69 -10.58
C LYS A 73 15.41 -11.30 -9.10
N THR A 74 16.17 -10.29 -8.70
CA THR A 74 16.08 -9.72 -7.36
C THR A 74 15.82 -8.23 -7.43
N LEU A 75 15.13 -7.71 -6.41
CA LEU A 75 14.94 -6.29 -6.17
C LEU A 75 15.46 -5.97 -4.78
N GLU A 76 16.23 -4.90 -4.67
CA GLU A 76 16.77 -4.43 -3.41
C GLU A 76 16.06 -3.14 -2.98
N LEU A 77 15.59 -3.12 -1.74
CA LEU A 77 15.11 -1.92 -1.05
C LEU A 77 16.18 -1.52 -0.04
N VAL A 78 16.59 -0.26 -0.07
CA VAL A 78 17.67 0.28 0.77
C VAL A 78 17.07 1.25 1.76
N ASP A 79 17.28 0.99 3.05
CA ASP A 79 16.85 1.85 4.13
C ASP A 79 17.52 3.23 4.02
N CYS A 80 16.86 4.24 4.58
CA CYS A 80 17.43 5.56 4.70
C CYS A 80 17.54 6.02 6.15
N PRO A 81 18.74 6.22 6.69
CA PRO A 81 18.88 6.63 8.09
C PRO A 81 18.87 8.15 8.29
N PHE A 82 18.85 8.97 7.24
CA PHE A 82 19.23 10.39 7.33
C PHE A 82 18.05 11.37 7.40
N GLY A 83 18.09 12.28 8.39
CA GLY A 83 17.17 13.40 8.56
C GLY A 83 15.69 13.02 8.66
N GLU A 84 14.80 13.95 8.29
CA GLU A 84 13.34 13.75 8.27
C GLU A 84 12.87 12.71 7.25
N GLY A 85 13.72 12.40 6.25
CA GLY A 85 13.44 11.38 5.25
C GLY A 85 13.81 9.97 5.70
N ALA A 86 14.14 9.79 6.98
CA ALA A 86 14.55 8.52 7.51
C ALA A 86 13.41 7.50 7.36
N ARG A 87 13.75 6.33 6.82
CA ARG A 87 12.83 5.23 6.60
C ARG A 87 13.55 3.90 6.61
N TRP A 88 12.86 2.84 6.99
CA TRP A 88 13.35 1.49 6.80
C TRP A 88 12.23 0.61 6.26
N TYR A 89 12.63 -0.31 5.41
CA TYR A 89 11.77 -1.33 4.84
C TYR A 89 11.77 -2.53 5.78
N LEU A 90 10.65 -3.23 5.89
CA LEU A 90 10.52 -4.45 6.68
C LEU A 90 9.69 -5.45 5.91
N TYR A 91 10.25 -6.62 5.64
CA TYR A 91 9.50 -7.71 5.05
C TYR A 91 8.38 -8.19 5.99
N GLU A 92 7.16 -8.21 5.46
CA GLU A 92 5.99 -8.72 6.17
C GLU A 92 5.65 -10.14 5.70
N ARG A 93 5.41 -10.30 4.40
CA ARG A 93 5.02 -11.58 3.80
C ARG A 93 5.08 -11.54 2.27
N TYR A 94 5.01 -12.73 1.68
CA TYR A 94 4.63 -12.92 0.29
C TYR A 94 3.11 -13.11 0.19
N ASP A 95 2.45 -12.27 -0.60
CA ASP A 95 1.02 -12.37 -0.89
C ASP A 95 0.82 -13.13 -2.21
N ARG A 96 0.55 -14.43 -2.09
CA ARG A 96 0.34 -15.32 -3.24
C ARG A 96 -0.83 -14.89 -4.14
N PRO A 97 -2.05 -14.60 -3.62
CA PRO A 97 -3.14 -14.14 -4.48
C PRO A 97 -2.83 -12.83 -5.21
N GLY A 98 -2.16 -11.90 -4.53
CA GLY A 98 -1.73 -10.64 -5.13
C GLY A 98 -0.60 -10.77 -6.15
N GLY A 99 0.23 -11.80 -6.01
CA GLY A 99 1.47 -11.91 -6.77
C GLY A 99 2.43 -10.78 -6.44
N PHE A 100 2.51 -10.38 -5.16
CA PHE A 100 3.43 -9.35 -4.69
C PHE A 100 4.03 -9.66 -3.32
N HIS A 101 5.19 -9.07 -3.04
CA HIS A 101 5.70 -8.96 -1.67
C HIS A 101 5.00 -7.81 -0.96
N VAL A 102 4.70 -8.00 0.32
CA VAL A 102 4.23 -6.95 1.21
C VAL A 102 5.41 -6.54 2.09
N VAL A 103 5.79 -5.27 1.98
CA VAL A 103 6.89 -4.68 2.75
C VAL A 103 6.35 -3.49 3.53
N ARG A 104 6.44 -3.51 4.85
CA ARG A 104 6.14 -2.32 5.65
C ARG A 104 7.26 -1.30 5.46
N THR A 105 6.91 -0.06 5.15
CA THR A 105 7.84 1.06 5.04
C THR A 105 7.58 1.96 6.23
N VAL A 106 8.51 1.98 7.17
CA VAL A 106 8.40 2.72 8.43
C VAL A 106 9.19 4.01 8.31
N THR A 107 8.64 5.08 8.87
CA THR A 107 9.25 6.38 9.11
C THR A 107 9.07 6.71 10.60
N PRO A 108 9.82 7.66 11.18
CA PRO A 108 9.68 8.02 12.59
C PRO A 108 8.23 8.31 13.03
N ASP A 109 7.45 8.98 12.19
CA ASP A 109 6.11 9.46 12.56
C ASP A 109 4.96 8.66 11.91
N ASP A 110 5.28 7.69 11.06
CA ASP A 110 4.26 7.06 10.21
C ASP A 110 4.75 5.74 9.59
N PHE A 111 3.82 4.98 9.03
CA PHE A 111 4.16 3.83 8.20
C PHE A 111 3.20 3.68 7.01
N SER A 112 3.68 2.97 6.01
CA SER A 112 2.90 2.51 4.87
C SER A 112 3.32 1.08 4.50
N TYR A 113 2.70 0.51 3.49
CA TYR A 113 3.12 -0.74 2.89
C TYR A 113 3.49 -0.49 1.43
N THR A 114 4.64 -1.03 1.02
CA THR A 114 5.08 -1.11 -0.35
C THR A 114 4.76 -2.51 -0.87
N LEU A 115 3.90 -2.58 -1.88
CA LEU A 115 3.57 -3.81 -2.61
C LEU A 115 4.53 -3.93 -3.80
N VAL A 116 5.40 -4.95 -3.79
CA VAL A 116 6.36 -5.21 -4.86
C VAL A 116 5.86 -6.33 -5.74
N ILE A 117 5.38 -6.01 -6.94
CA ILE A 117 4.82 -6.99 -7.88
C ILE A 117 5.91 -7.97 -8.34
N LEU A 118 5.69 -9.27 -8.17
CA LEU A 118 6.68 -10.32 -8.49
C LEU A 118 7.12 -10.29 -9.96
N LYS A 119 6.16 -10.10 -10.88
CA LYS A 119 6.43 -10.14 -12.32
C LYS A 119 7.29 -8.99 -12.83
N SER A 120 7.13 -7.81 -12.23
CA SER A 120 7.64 -6.56 -12.79
C SER A 120 8.60 -5.82 -11.87
N GLY A 121 8.64 -6.16 -10.57
CA GLY A 121 9.34 -5.39 -9.55
C GLY A 121 8.70 -4.02 -9.28
N ARG A 122 7.55 -3.70 -9.90
CA ARG A 122 6.89 -2.42 -9.70
C ARG A 122 6.40 -2.31 -8.26
N GLN A 123 6.63 -1.13 -7.70
CA GLN A 123 6.30 -0.81 -6.32
C GLN A 123 5.03 0.04 -6.27
N PHE A 124 4.13 -0.29 -5.37
CA PHE A 124 2.91 0.48 -5.10
C PHE A 124 2.80 0.74 -3.61
N THR A 125 2.68 2.02 -3.23
CA THR A 125 2.44 2.39 -1.84
C THR A 125 0.95 2.29 -1.53
N VAL A 126 0.63 1.58 -0.44
CA VAL A 126 -0.69 1.53 0.17
C VAL A 126 -0.56 1.82 1.67
N HIS A 127 -1.63 2.27 2.31
CA HIS A 127 -1.55 2.75 3.70
C HIS A 127 -2.09 1.77 4.73
N SER A 128 -2.42 0.54 4.32
CA SER A 128 -2.71 -0.57 5.22
C SER A 128 -2.36 -1.91 4.57
N SER A 129 -2.31 -2.97 5.38
CA SER A 129 -2.17 -4.32 4.85
C SER A 129 -3.38 -4.65 3.94
N PRO A 130 -3.14 -5.24 2.75
CA PRO A 130 -4.21 -5.75 1.89
C PRO A 130 -5.09 -6.78 2.60
N VAL A 131 -6.41 -6.63 2.50
CA VAL A 131 -7.40 -7.60 2.99
C VAL A 131 -8.17 -8.16 1.81
N TRP A 132 -8.18 -9.48 1.68
CA TRP A 132 -8.79 -10.20 0.55
C TRP A 132 -10.17 -10.79 0.91
N PRO A 133 -11.13 -10.80 -0.04
CA PRO A 133 -12.30 -11.66 0.03
C PRO A 133 -11.92 -13.13 -0.25
N PRO A 134 -12.83 -14.08 0.00
CA PRO A 134 -12.56 -15.51 -0.22
C PRO A 134 -12.14 -15.88 -1.65
N ASP A 135 -12.71 -15.24 -2.67
CA ASP A 135 -12.42 -15.46 -4.09
C ASP A 135 -11.06 -14.89 -4.53
N ARG A 136 -10.47 -14.02 -3.70
CA ARG A 136 -9.18 -13.36 -3.91
C ARG A 136 -9.08 -12.58 -5.24
N SER A 137 -10.20 -12.09 -5.76
CA SER A 137 -10.22 -11.37 -7.05
C SER A 137 -9.76 -9.91 -6.93
N ARG A 138 -9.89 -9.33 -5.74
CA ARG A 138 -9.56 -7.94 -5.40
C ARG A 138 -9.21 -7.86 -3.92
N PHE A 139 -8.64 -6.76 -3.45
CA PHE A 139 -8.42 -6.51 -2.03
C PHE A 139 -8.80 -5.10 -1.66
N VAL A 140 -8.95 -4.87 -0.37
CA VAL A 140 -9.20 -3.55 0.20
C VAL A 140 -8.00 -3.11 1.04
N THR A 141 -7.67 -1.82 0.95
CA THR A 141 -6.83 -1.12 1.92
C THR A 141 -7.60 0.05 2.51
N VAL A 142 -7.44 0.30 3.81
CA VAL A 142 -8.18 1.30 4.57
C VAL A 142 -7.21 2.14 5.38
N ALA A 143 -7.29 3.46 5.25
CA ALA A 143 -6.34 4.37 5.85
C ALA A 143 -7.06 5.51 6.57
N CYS A 144 -6.92 5.55 7.90
CA CYS A 144 -7.32 6.70 8.73
C CYS A 144 -6.16 7.08 9.65
N SER A 145 -5.70 8.32 9.47
CA SER A 145 -4.69 8.95 10.30
C SER A 145 -4.95 10.45 10.34
N ILE A 146 -4.65 11.08 11.49
CA ILE A 146 -4.75 12.52 11.67
C ILE A 146 -3.52 13.20 11.05
N GLU A 147 -2.36 12.58 11.26
CA GLU A 147 -1.07 13.09 10.83
C GLU A 147 -0.22 11.92 10.30
N PRO A 148 0.14 11.92 9.00
CA PRO A 148 -0.48 12.75 7.97
C PRO A 148 -1.97 12.45 7.81
N ALA A 149 -2.76 13.44 7.39
CA ALA A 149 -4.20 13.28 7.21
C ALA A 149 -4.50 12.19 6.16
N ARG A 150 -5.24 11.16 6.57
CA ARG A 150 -5.72 10.07 5.73
C ARG A 150 -7.15 9.73 6.12
N GLY A 151 -7.97 9.43 5.12
CA GLY A 151 -9.36 9.07 5.31
C GLY A 151 -9.89 8.39 4.07
N THR A 152 -9.24 7.31 3.63
CA THR A 152 -9.53 6.69 2.34
C THR A 152 -9.59 5.18 2.44
N LEU A 153 -10.58 4.59 1.78
CA LEU A 153 -10.64 3.16 1.47
C LEU A 153 -10.47 2.98 -0.03
N SER A 154 -9.54 2.14 -0.44
CA SER A 154 -9.28 1.82 -1.84
C SER A 154 -9.50 0.34 -2.10
N ILE A 155 -10.21 0.01 -3.18
CA ILE A 155 -10.43 -1.35 -3.66
C ILE A 155 -9.56 -1.55 -4.89
N GLN A 156 -8.68 -2.55 -4.85
CA GLN A 156 -7.67 -2.77 -5.88
C GLN A 156 -7.68 -4.22 -6.36
N ALA A 157 -7.35 -4.45 -7.62
CA ALA A 157 -7.22 -5.77 -8.21
C ALA A 157 -5.85 -5.93 -8.89
N PRO A 158 -5.22 -7.12 -8.82
CA PRO A 158 -4.05 -7.43 -9.65
C PRO A 158 -4.37 -7.31 -11.14
N ALA A 159 -3.51 -6.64 -11.90
CA ALA A 159 -3.71 -6.37 -13.32
C ALA A 159 -2.43 -6.66 -14.13
N GLY A 160 -2.14 -7.94 -14.37
CA GLY A 160 -1.13 -8.37 -15.35
C GLY A 160 0.30 -7.85 -15.11
N GLY A 161 0.69 -7.57 -13.87
CA GLY A 161 1.99 -6.95 -13.53
C GLY A 161 1.88 -5.52 -12.99
N SER A 162 0.65 -5.02 -12.82
CA SER A 162 0.29 -3.77 -12.15
C SER A 162 -0.81 -4.02 -11.11
N LEU A 163 -1.21 -2.98 -10.41
CA LEU A 163 -2.49 -2.91 -9.69
C LEU A 163 -3.45 -1.99 -10.45
N ALA A 164 -4.72 -2.34 -10.45
CA ALA A 164 -5.82 -1.50 -10.92
C ALA A 164 -6.69 -1.10 -9.73
N THR A 165 -6.94 0.20 -9.57
CA THR A 165 -7.91 0.69 -8.59
C THR A 165 -9.32 0.55 -9.18
N GLU A 166 -10.17 -0.25 -8.56
CA GLU A 166 -11.56 -0.42 -8.97
C GLU A 166 -12.45 0.70 -8.40
N ALA A 167 -12.21 1.11 -7.16
CA ALA A 167 -12.96 2.17 -6.50
C ALA A 167 -12.16 2.77 -5.34
N GLU A 168 -12.51 4.00 -4.99
CA GLU A 168 -11.96 4.71 -3.85
C GLU A 168 -13.08 5.48 -3.15
N PHE A 169 -13.10 5.42 -1.82
CA PHE A 169 -14.14 6.03 -1.00
C PHE A 169 -13.50 6.90 0.09
N PRO A 170 -13.95 8.17 0.25
CA PRO A 170 -13.60 8.95 1.41
C PRO A 170 -14.27 8.33 2.65
N LEU A 171 -13.49 8.22 3.71
CA LEU A 171 -13.93 7.73 5.00
C LEU A 171 -14.25 8.92 5.91
N PRO A 172 -15.34 8.87 6.68
CA PRO A 172 -15.65 9.90 7.65
C PRO A 172 -14.75 9.83 8.92
N CYS A 173 -13.65 9.07 8.89
CA CYS A 173 -12.80 8.75 10.04
C CYS A 173 -11.47 9.49 10.12
N GLU A 174 -11.35 10.70 9.59
CA GLU A 174 -10.08 11.45 9.62
C GLU A 174 -9.46 11.57 11.03
N ARG A 175 -10.27 11.48 12.09
CA ARG A 175 -9.84 11.51 13.51
C ARG A 175 -10.06 10.21 14.28
N GLU A 176 -10.46 9.14 13.61
CA GLU A 176 -10.83 7.89 14.23
C GLU A 176 -9.89 6.76 13.78
N SER A 177 -9.91 5.63 14.50
CA SER A 177 -9.33 4.39 14.01
C SER A 177 -10.28 3.78 12.98
N CYS A 178 -9.74 3.15 11.94
CA CYS A 178 -10.55 2.55 10.89
C CYS A 178 -10.17 1.10 10.66
N SER A 179 -11.15 0.30 10.28
CA SER A 179 -10.97 -1.07 9.84
C SER A 179 -11.96 -1.39 8.73
N ALA A 180 -11.56 -2.29 7.83
CA ALA A 180 -12.40 -2.79 6.77
C ALA A 180 -12.22 -4.30 6.69
N ARG A 181 -13.32 -5.03 6.48
CA ARG A 181 -13.32 -6.48 6.31
C ARG A 181 -14.34 -6.88 5.25
N TRP A 182 -14.03 -7.97 4.55
CA TRP A 182 -14.96 -8.59 3.62
C TRP A 182 -15.96 -9.46 4.38
N ASP A 183 -17.24 -9.18 4.23
CA ASP A 183 -18.33 -10.06 4.68
C ASP A 183 -18.78 -11.01 3.55
N HIS A 184 -18.62 -10.57 2.31
CA HIS A 184 -18.87 -11.34 1.08
C HIS A 184 -17.96 -10.82 -0.04
N GLU A 185 -17.73 -11.54 -1.13
CA GLU A 185 -16.95 -11.07 -2.30
C GLU A 185 -17.45 -9.74 -2.91
N SER A 186 -18.68 -9.33 -2.60
CA SER A 186 -19.34 -8.12 -3.05
C SER A 186 -19.76 -7.17 -1.90
N TRP A 187 -19.28 -7.42 -0.68
CA TRP A 187 -19.67 -6.68 0.53
C TRP A 187 -18.46 -6.46 1.45
N ILE A 188 -18.13 -5.19 1.67
CA ILE A 188 -17.15 -4.74 2.65
C ILE A 188 -17.88 -4.03 3.80
N SER A 189 -17.62 -4.46 5.03
CA SER A 189 -18.01 -3.71 6.22
C SER A 189 -16.86 -2.83 6.68
N VAL A 190 -17.17 -1.57 6.96
CA VAL A 190 -16.21 -0.54 7.38
C VAL A 190 -16.62 -0.02 8.75
N THR A 191 -15.69 -0.04 9.69
CA THR A 191 -15.90 0.47 11.05
C THR A 191 -14.92 1.59 11.31
N CYS A 192 -15.45 2.72 11.75
CA CYS A 192 -14.74 3.89 12.23
C CYS A 192 -14.98 4.01 13.74
N ALA A 193 -13.94 3.80 14.54
CA ALA A 193 -14.03 3.81 16.00
C ALA A 193 -13.21 4.96 16.58
N PRO A 194 -13.79 5.80 17.47
CA PRO A 194 -13.07 6.87 18.14
C PRO A 194 -11.79 6.35 18.80
N ARG A 195 -10.67 7.07 18.63
CA ARG A 195 -9.40 6.70 19.27
C ARG A 195 -9.43 6.88 20.78
N GLU A 196 -10.21 7.84 21.26
CA GLU A 196 -10.41 8.10 22.69
C GLU A 196 -11.64 7.36 23.20
N ALA A 197 -11.61 6.92 24.46
CA ALA A 197 -12.74 6.34 25.19
C ALA A 197 -13.82 7.38 25.51
N SER A 198 -14.24 8.14 24.50
CA SER A 198 -15.37 9.04 24.56
C SER A 198 -16.67 8.23 24.42
N ALA A 199 -17.75 8.69 25.04
CA ALA A 199 -19.07 8.07 24.94
C ALA A 199 -19.70 8.14 23.52
N LYS A 200 -18.95 8.57 22.49
CA LYS A 200 -19.42 8.62 21.11
C LYS A 200 -19.39 7.21 20.51
N LYS A 201 -20.51 6.77 19.96
CA LYS A 201 -20.56 5.55 19.14
C LYS A 201 -19.76 5.78 17.87
N GLY A 202 -18.94 4.80 17.49
CA GLY A 202 -18.30 4.78 16.18
C GLY A 202 -19.31 4.72 15.04
N THR A 203 -18.83 5.00 13.83
CA THR A 203 -19.64 4.93 12.61
C THR A 203 -19.38 3.61 11.91
N GLU A 204 -20.44 2.92 11.49
CA GLU A 204 -20.34 1.69 10.71
C GLU A 204 -21.14 1.85 9.43
N PHE A 205 -20.52 1.48 8.32
CA PHE A 205 -21.19 1.47 7.04
C PHE A 205 -20.66 0.35 6.17
N VAL A 206 -21.38 0.11 5.08
CA VAL A 206 -21.16 -1.00 4.19
C VAL A 206 -20.93 -0.48 2.79
N LEU A 207 -19.96 -1.07 2.08
CA LEU A 207 -19.81 -0.92 0.64
C LEU A 207 -20.30 -2.20 -0.04
N MET A 208 -21.28 -2.10 -0.93
CA MET A 208 -21.76 -3.23 -1.72
C MET A 208 -21.51 -3.00 -3.20
N ARG A 209 -21.12 -4.06 -3.90
CA ARG A 209 -21.01 -4.08 -5.35
C ARG A 209 -22.35 -4.44 -5.97
N GLY A 210 -22.88 -3.54 -6.79
CA GLY A 210 -24.10 -3.75 -7.58
C GLY A 210 -23.89 -4.76 -8.71
N LYS A 211 -25.00 -5.20 -9.31
CA LYS A 211 -24.98 -6.11 -10.48
C LYS A 211 -24.35 -5.47 -11.72
N ASP A 212 -24.37 -4.14 -11.79
CA ASP A 212 -23.68 -3.32 -12.78
C ASP A 212 -22.16 -3.24 -12.55
N GLY A 213 -21.66 -3.83 -11.46
CA GLY A 213 -20.26 -3.82 -11.07
C GLY A 213 -19.83 -2.57 -10.29
N ALA A 214 -20.73 -1.61 -10.07
CA ALA A 214 -20.44 -0.37 -9.36
C ALA A 214 -20.48 -0.56 -7.84
N TRP A 215 -19.62 0.16 -7.12
CA TRP A 215 -19.57 0.15 -5.66
C TRP A 215 -20.43 1.26 -5.07
N ASN A 216 -21.29 0.91 -4.11
CA ASN A 216 -22.23 1.83 -3.48
C ASN A 216 -22.09 1.77 -1.95
N LYS A 217 -22.17 2.94 -1.31
CA LYS A 217 -22.13 3.08 0.15
C LYS A 217 -23.54 3.00 0.73
N PHE A 218 -23.72 2.15 1.75
CA PHE A 218 -24.95 1.96 2.51
C PHE A 218 -24.67 2.11 4.01
N GLY A 219 -25.58 2.72 4.75
CA GLY A 219 -25.40 3.03 6.18
C GLY A 219 -25.11 4.51 6.44
N ARG A 220 -25.21 4.92 7.71
CA ARG A 220 -25.00 6.30 8.18
C ARG A 220 -23.75 6.35 9.05
#